data_AF-A0A563C5B8-F1
#
_entry.id   AF-A0A563C5B8-F1
#
_cell.length_a   1.000
_cell.length_b   1.000
_cell.length_c   1.000
_cell.angle_alpha   90.00
_cell.angle_beta   90.00
_cell.angle_gamma   90.00
#
_symmetry.space_group_name_H-M   'P 1'
#
loop_
_entity.id
_entity.type
_entity.pdbx_description
1 polymer ?
#
loop_
_entity_poly.entity_id
_entity_poly.type
_entity_poly.pdbx_seq_one_letter_code
_entity_poly.pdbx_strand_id
1 'polypeptide(L)'
;MQGGLSLKKSFKRRALELLFHIIAILSLSYYTIYTFVISAGVDEAFATFSVLIYWSIYLLIAGFLAPKKKRTILFIMSPIFLFIGIISTFNVSPNYYEKLHNIKNKTIKEERSVSGSAKNTPDSATDKVTGPYKFIDIKSMNTLEIQNIKTNEVKEISLLGLDTNLSTCESKKIESQIKKLLKDKNILLELDNTTSNLNSYYIWSEDQTINYNNFLIRNGYAKAQKDLDYGFKDNFLEAESTAKSTRLGIWSSAYCNN
;
A
#
# COMPACT_ATOMS: atom_id res chain seq x y z
N MET A 1 -49.79 21.07 42.67
CA MET A 1 -49.40 19.65 42.64
C MET A 1 -48.89 19.14 41.29
N GLN A 2 -49.72 19.22 40.23
CA GLN A 2 -49.58 18.37 39.02
C GLN A 2 -48.88 19.00 37.79
N GLY A 3 -48.53 20.29 37.80
CA GLY A 3 -47.93 20.98 36.65
C GLY A 3 -46.47 20.62 36.34
N GLY A 4 -45.70 20.14 37.33
CA GLY A 4 -44.25 19.89 37.19
C GLY A 4 -43.87 18.65 36.38
N LEU A 5 -44.76 17.64 36.28
CA LEU A 5 -44.47 16.39 35.56
C LEU A 5 -44.54 16.54 34.04
N SER A 6 -45.39 17.46 33.56
CA SER A 6 -45.57 17.74 32.12
C SER A 6 -44.35 18.44 31.51
N LEU A 7 -43.77 19.39 32.24
CA LEU A 7 -42.60 20.15 31.77
C LEU A 7 -41.35 19.28 31.57
N LYS A 8 -41.09 18.33 32.49
CA LYS A 8 -39.95 17.39 32.38
C LYS A 8 -40.06 16.46 31.17
N LYS A 9 -41.27 16.02 30.81
CA LYS A 9 -41.50 15.20 29.60
C LYS A 9 -41.28 16.00 28.32
N SER A 10 -41.75 17.24 28.28
CA SER A 10 -41.58 18.15 27.14
C SER A 10 -40.10 18.47 26.88
N PHE A 11 -39.34 18.79 27.93
CA PHE A 11 -37.92 19.11 27.80
C PHE A 11 -37.09 17.93 27.28
N LYS A 12 -37.36 16.72 27.79
CA LYS A 12 -36.66 15.50 27.35
C LYS A 12 -36.92 15.18 25.88
N ARG A 13 -38.12 15.46 25.38
CA ARG A 13 -38.49 15.27 23.97
C ARG A 13 -37.76 16.25 23.05
N ARG A 14 -37.74 17.54 23.42
CA ARG A 14 -37.02 18.58 22.65
C ARG A 14 -35.51 18.36 22.63
N ALA A 15 -34.92 17.94 23.75
CA ALA A 15 -33.50 17.59 23.82
C ALA A 15 -33.16 16.40 22.91
N LEU A 16 -34.06 15.41 22.82
CA LEU A 16 -33.89 14.26 21.93
C LEU A 16 -33.98 14.69 20.45
N GLU A 17 -34.93 15.55 20.11
CA GLU A 17 -35.09 16.08 18.74
C GLU A 17 -33.85 16.88 18.30
N LEU A 18 -33.33 17.76 19.16
CA LEU A 18 -32.09 18.50 18.94
C LEU A 18 -30.89 17.55 18.73
N LEU A 19 -30.79 16.51 19.56
CA LEU A 19 -29.73 15.51 19.43
C LEU A 19 -29.82 14.80 18.06
N PHE A 20 -31.02 14.41 17.62
CA PHE A 20 -31.23 13.82 16.29
C PHE A 20 -30.78 14.74 15.15
N HIS A 21 -31.04 16.05 15.27
CA HIS A 21 -30.64 17.02 14.24
C HIS A 21 -29.13 17.19 14.20
N ILE A 22 -28.47 17.27 15.36
CA ILE A 22 -27.01 17.33 15.46
C ILE A 22 -26.38 16.07 14.84
N ILE A 23 -26.95 14.89 15.12
CA ILE A 23 -26.48 13.61 14.55
C ILE A 23 -26.66 13.59 13.02
N ALA A 24 -27.79 14.06 12.51
CA ALA A 24 -28.04 14.11 11.06
C ALA A 24 -27.04 15.02 10.34
N ILE A 25 -26.74 16.19 10.93
CA ILE A 25 -25.74 17.12 10.42
C ILE A 25 -24.35 16.49 10.44
N LEU A 26 -23.97 15.85 11.54
CA LEU A 26 -22.67 15.17 11.66
C LEU A 26 -22.54 14.03 10.64
N SER A 27 -23.58 13.22 10.45
CA SER A 27 -23.60 12.13 9.48
C SER A 27 -23.49 12.65 8.04
N LEU A 28 -24.18 13.74 7.71
CA LEU A 28 -24.11 14.35 6.40
C LEU A 28 -22.73 14.97 6.14
N SER A 29 -22.17 15.67 7.12
CA SER A 29 -20.82 16.25 7.04
C SER A 29 -19.73 15.18 6.92
N TYR A 30 -19.94 14.03 7.55
CA TYR A 30 -19.05 12.89 7.47
C TYR A 30 -19.12 12.21 6.10
N TYR A 31 -20.33 12.06 5.54
CA TYR A 31 -20.52 11.52 4.19
C TYR A 31 -19.85 12.40 3.13
N THR A 32 -19.96 13.73 3.23
CA THR A 32 -19.27 14.64 2.31
C THR A 32 -17.75 14.54 2.43
N ILE A 33 -17.21 14.45 3.65
CA ILE A 33 -15.77 14.20 3.87
C ILE A 33 -15.36 12.86 3.27
N TYR A 34 -16.14 11.79 3.47
CA TYR A 34 -15.88 10.47 2.90
C TYR A 34 -15.81 10.51 1.37
N THR A 35 -16.79 11.14 0.71
CA THR A 35 -16.80 11.28 -0.75
C THR A 35 -15.61 12.11 -1.27
N PHE A 36 -15.21 13.15 -0.51
CA PHE A 36 -14.04 13.95 -0.84
C PHE A 36 -12.74 13.16 -0.71
N VAL A 37 -12.58 12.40 0.38
CA VAL A 37 -11.41 11.56 0.66
C VAL A 37 -11.23 10.48 -0.42
N ILE A 38 -12.31 9.83 -0.85
CA ILE A 38 -12.27 8.89 -1.98
C ILE A 38 -11.89 9.60 -3.28
N SER A 39 -12.49 10.77 -3.57
CA SER A 39 -12.13 11.54 -4.77
C SER A 39 -10.68 12.02 -4.79
N ALA A 40 -10.07 12.17 -3.61
CA ALA A 40 -8.66 12.53 -3.42
C ALA A 40 -7.70 11.32 -3.51
N GLY A 41 -8.21 10.12 -3.84
CA GLY A 41 -7.39 8.92 -4.04
C GLY A 41 -6.94 8.23 -2.74
N VAL A 42 -7.55 8.56 -1.61
CA VAL A 42 -7.31 7.83 -0.35
C VAL A 42 -7.96 6.45 -0.45
N ASP A 43 -7.28 5.45 0.11
CA ASP A 43 -7.70 4.04 0.10
C ASP A 43 -9.16 3.88 0.56
N GLU A 44 -9.99 3.31 -0.32
CA GLU A 44 -11.42 3.06 -0.11
C GLU A 44 -11.66 2.22 1.15
N ALA A 45 -10.72 1.33 1.50
CA ALA A 45 -10.80 0.52 2.69
C ALA A 45 -10.55 1.33 3.97
N PHE A 46 -9.63 2.28 3.93
CA PHE A 46 -9.38 3.19 5.04
C PHE A 46 -10.59 4.10 5.31
N ALA A 47 -11.21 4.58 4.22
CA ALA A 47 -12.42 5.36 4.30
C ALA A 47 -13.57 4.53 4.92
N THR A 48 -13.74 3.28 4.47
CA THR A 48 -14.79 2.36 4.96
C THR A 48 -14.56 1.98 6.43
N PHE A 49 -13.32 1.72 6.83
CA PHE A 49 -12.96 1.44 8.22
C PHE A 49 -13.30 2.61 9.15
N SER A 50 -13.01 3.84 8.70
CA SER A 50 -13.32 5.06 9.44
C SER A 50 -14.82 5.21 9.68
N VAL A 51 -15.66 4.87 8.69
CA VAL A 51 -17.12 4.94 8.79
C VAL A 51 -17.64 3.96 9.83
N LEU A 52 -17.08 2.75 9.85
CA LEU A 52 -17.48 1.69 10.76
C LEU A 52 -17.08 1.98 12.22
N ILE A 53 -15.92 2.62 12.44
CA ILE A 53 -15.54 3.14 13.76
C ILE A 53 -16.54 4.20 14.22
N TYR A 54 -16.88 5.15 13.35
CA TYR A 54 -17.83 6.21 13.68
C TYR A 54 -19.18 5.64 14.11
N TRP A 55 -19.72 4.67 13.36
CA TRP A 55 -20.96 3.97 13.72
C TRP A 55 -20.86 3.18 15.02
N SER A 56 -19.71 2.55 15.30
CA SER A 56 -19.49 1.83 16.55
C SER A 56 -19.53 2.77 17.77
N ILE A 57 -18.87 3.93 17.68
CA ILE A 57 -18.89 4.98 18.71
C ILE A 57 -20.30 5.54 18.88
N TYR A 58 -21.00 5.79 17.77
CA TYR A 58 -22.39 6.24 17.80
C TYR A 58 -23.30 5.28 18.56
N LEU A 59 -23.22 3.97 18.27
CA LEU A 59 -24.04 2.96 18.93
C LEU A 59 -23.74 2.85 20.43
N LEU A 60 -22.48 3.04 20.83
CA LEU A 60 -22.08 3.13 22.23
C LEU A 60 -22.78 4.31 22.93
N ILE A 61 -22.67 5.52 22.38
CA ILE A 61 -23.28 6.73 22.95
C ILE A 61 -24.82 6.60 22.99
N ALA A 62 -25.42 6.11 21.91
CA ALA A 62 -26.86 5.86 21.84
C ALA A 62 -27.31 4.82 22.88
N GLY A 63 -26.51 3.78 23.13
CA GLY A 63 -26.74 2.77 24.16
C GLY A 63 -26.82 3.37 25.58
N PHE A 64 -25.97 4.36 25.88
CA PHE A 64 -26.02 5.07 27.16
C PHE A 64 -27.32 5.87 27.35
N LEU A 65 -27.84 6.47 26.28
CA LEU A 65 -29.04 7.32 26.30
C LEU A 65 -30.35 6.55 26.13
N ALA A 66 -30.30 5.32 25.60
CA ALA A 66 -31.46 4.50 25.31
C ALA A 66 -32.15 3.92 26.57
N PRO A 67 -33.49 3.67 26.51
CA PRO A 67 -34.21 2.99 27.57
C PRO A 67 -33.71 1.54 27.76
N LYS A 68 -33.78 1.02 29.00
CA LYS A 68 -33.20 -0.28 29.40
C LYS A 68 -33.51 -1.44 28.43
N LYS A 69 -34.72 -1.51 27.86
CA LYS A 69 -35.13 -2.57 26.91
C LYS A 69 -34.35 -2.56 25.59
N LYS A 70 -33.83 -1.42 25.13
CA LYS A 70 -33.07 -1.29 23.86
C LYS A 70 -31.56 -1.19 24.06
N ARG A 71 -31.12 -0.88 25.29
CA ARG A 71 -29.71 -0.68 25.63
C ARG A 71 -28.84 -1.91 25.32
N THR A 72 -29.31 -3.11 25.64
CA THR A 72 -28.55 -4.36 25.40
C THR A 72 -28.24 -4.59 23.92
N ILE A 73 -29.21 -4.35 23.03
CA ILE A 73 -29.04 -4.55 21.59
C ILE A 73 -27.99 -3.57 21.02
N LEU A 74 -28.02 -2.31 21.46
CA LEU A 74 -27.08 -1.29 20.99
C LEU A 74 -25.63 -1.59 21.39
N PHE A 75 -25.41 -2.09 22.61
CA PHE A 75 -24.07 -2.49 23.04
C PHE A 75 -23.55 -3.74 22.34
N ILE A 76 -24.43 -4.68 21.95
CA ILE A 76 -24.03 -5.87 21.18
C ILE A 76 -23.66 -5.50 19.73
N MET A 77 -24.35 -4.52 19.14
CA MET A 77 -24.10 -4.13 17.75
C MET A 77 -22.78 -3.35 17.57
N SER A 78 -22.39 -2.54 18.55
CA SER A 78 -21.15 -1.75 18.50
C SER A 78 -19.87 -2.57 18.16
N PRO A 79 -19.55 -3.69 18.85
CA PRO A 79 -18.36 -4.49 18.53
C PRO A 79 -18.48 -5.22 17.18
N ILE A 80 -19.69 -5.54 16.71
CA ILE A 80 -19.90 -6.19 15.41
C ILE A 80 -19.45 -5.27 14.27
N PHE A 81 -19.83 -3.99 14.30
CA PHE A 81 -19.39 -3.01 13.30
C PHE A 81 -17.88 -2.81 13.29
N LEU A 82 -17.26 -2.83 14.48
CA LEU A 82 -15.81 -2.69 14.62
C LEU A 82 -15.09 -3.93 14.05
N PHE A 83 -15.62 -5.12 14.31
CA PHE A 83 -15.09 -6.38 13.78
C PHE A 83 -15.21 -6.47 12.25
N ILE A 84 -16.35 -6.05 11.67
CA ILE A 84 -16.53 -5.96 10.21
C ILE A 84 -15.52 -4.97 9.61
N GLY A 85 -15.28 -3.84 10.27
CA GLY A 85 -14.27 -2.86 9.85
C GLY A 85 -12.88 -3.48 9.79
N ILE A 86 -12.47 -4.18 10.84
CA ILE A 86 -11.18 -4.87 10.88
C ILE A 86 -11.06 -5.88 9.73
N ILE A 87 -12.07 -6.75 9.53
CA ILE A 87 -12.05 -7.74 8.42
C ILE A 87 -11.97 -7.05 7.06
N SER A 88 -12.69 -5.94 6.86
CA SER A 88 -12.67 -5.21 5.59
C SER A 88 -11.28 -4.67 5.24
N THR A 89 -10.47 -4.30 6.24
CA THR A 89 -9.07 -3.88 6.01
C THR A 89 -8.13 -5.03 5.64
N PHE A 90 -8.44 -6.27 6.06
CA PHE A 90 -7.65 -7.45 5.69
C PHE A 90 -8.03 -8.07 4.34
N ASN A 91 -9.26 -7.84 3.87
CA ASN A 91 -9.75 -8.35 2.58
C ASN A 91 -9.53 -7.38 1.41
N VAL A 92 -8.85 -6.25 1.63
CA VAL A 92 -8.39 -5.39 0.54
C VAL A 92 -7.34 -6.17 -0.23
N SER A 93 -7.78 -6.74 -1.35
CA SER A 93 -6.96 -7.58 -2.19
C SER A 93 -5.70 -6.81 -2.63
N PRO A 94 -4.51 -7.46 -2.66
CA PRO A 94 -3.30 -6.88 -3.27
C PRO A 94 -3.50 -6.40 -4.72
N ASN A 95 -4.59 -6.83 -5.36
CA ASN A 95 -5.03 -6.47 -6.70
C ASN A 95 -5.39 -4.96 -6.89
N TYR A 96 -5.62 -4.17 -5.82
CA TYR A 96 -5.86 -2.73 -5.97
C TYR A 96 -4.64 -1.99 -6.57
N TYR A 97 -3.43 -2.39 -6.18
CA TYR A 97 -2.19 -1.83 -6.73
C TYR A 97 -1.97 -2.26 -8.20
N GLU A 98 -2.37 -3.49 -8.55
CA GLU A 98 -2.32 -4.02 -9.91
C GLU A 98 -3.28 -3.24 -10.85
N LYS A 99 -4.47 -2.87 -10.35
CA LYS A 99 -5.45 -2.08 -11.11
C LYS A 99 -4.98 -0.65 -11.37
N LEU A 100 -4.33 0.00 -10.40
CA LEU A 100 -3.68 1.31 -10.59
C LEU A 100 -2.54 1.24 -11.61
N HIS A 101 -1.75 0.16 -11.58
CA HIS A 101 -0.66 -0.07 -12.54
C HIS A 101 -1.17 -0.27 -13.98
N ASN A 102 -2.25 -1.03 -14.15
CA ASN A 102 -2.86 -1.27 -15.46
C ASN A 102 -3.56 -0.02 -16.02
N ILE A 103 -4.16 0.82 -15.18
CA ILE A 103 -4.75 2.09 -15.62
C ILE A 103 -3.66 3.06 -16.08
N LYS A 104 -2.57 3.23 -15.32
CA LYS A 104 -1.44 4.11 -15.72
C LYS A 104 -0.77 3.65 -17.02
N ASN A 105 -0.58 2.35 -17.20
CA ASN A 105 -0.03 1.78 -18.43
C ASN A 105 -0.94 1.96 -19.65
N LYS A 106 -2.27 1.95 -19.45
CA LYS A 106 -3.24 2.22 -20.51
C LYS A 106 -3.21 3.69 -20.96
N THR A 107 -3.14 4.63 -20.01
CA THR A 107 -3.07 6.08 -20.32
C THR A 107 -1.77 6.45 -21.03
N ILE A 108 -0.63 5.86 -20.65
CA ILE A 108 0.67 6.08 -21.32
C ILE A 108 0.68 5.49 -22.74
N LYS A 109 -0.04 4.40 -23.00
CA LYS A 109 -0.18 3.83 -24.36
C LYS A 109 -1.08 4.70 -25.25
N GLU A 110 -2.16 5.26 -24.72
CA GLU A 110 -3.05 6.15 -25.49
C GLU A 110 -2.38 7.49 -25.83
N GLU A 111 -1.60 8.10 -24.92
CA GLU A 111 -0.86 9.34 -25.24
C GLU A 111 0.25 9.13 -26.28
N ARG A 112 0.91 7.96 -26.31
CA ARG A 112 1.90 7.62 -27.34
C ARG A 112 1.31 7.31 -28.70
N SER A 113 0.01 7.00 -28.79
CA SER A 113 -0.66 6.70 -30.06
C SER A 113 -1.06 7.93 -30.88
N VAL A 114 -0.91 9.15 -30.33
CA VAL A 114 -1.23 10.41 -31.00
C VAL A 114 0.00 11.08 -31.66
N SER A 115 1.21 10.57 -31.45
CA SER A 115 2.42 11.07 -32.13
C SER A 115 2.98 10.01 -33.08
N GLY A 116 2.56 10.08 -34.34
CA GLY A 116 2.91 9.11 -35.37
C GLY A 116 4.37 9.21 -35.83
N SER A 117 5.01 8.06 -35.99
CA SER A 117 5.77 7.72 -37.21
C SER A 117 6.00 6.21 -37.25
N ALA A 118 5.52 5.58 -38.32
CA ALA A 118 5.54 4.13 -38.51
C ALA A 118 6.94 3.61 -38.88
N LYS A 119 7.38 2.53 -38.21
CA LYS A 119 8.24 1.51 -38.83
C LYS A 119 8.09 0.15 -38.14
N ASN A 120 7.63 -0.80 -38.96
CA ASN A 120 7.32 -2.22 -38.82
C ASN A 120 8.10 -3.11 -37.82
N THR A 121 7.33 -4.05 -37.23
CA THR A 121 7.63 -5.45 -36.78
C THR A 121 8.25 -5.70 -35.38
N PRO A 122 7.95 -6.83 -34.68
CA PRO A 122 6.69 -7.59 -34.51
C PRO A 122 6.12 -7.50 -33.08
N ASP A 123 4.82 -7.75 -32.96
CA ASP A 123 4.12 -8.07 -31.72
C ASP A 123 4.76 -9.26 -30.99
N SER A 124 5.18 -9.04 -29.74
CA SER A 124 4.93 -9.93 -28.58
C SER A 124 5.49 -9.26 -27.32
N ALA A 125 4.68 -8.44 -26.65
CA ALA A 125 5.06 -7.73 -25.43
C ALA A 125 4.76 -8.54 -24.15
N THR A 126 4.99 -9.86 -24.19
CA THR A 126 4.77 -10.77 -23.05
C THR A 126 6.01 -11.56 -22.60
N ASP A 127 7.15 -11.47 -23.30
CA ASP A 127 8.36 -12.28 -22.99
C ASP A 127 9.49 -11.51 -22.27
N LYS A 128 9.19 -10.62 -21.31
CA LYS A 128 10.24 -9.88 -20.57
C LYS A 128 10.63 -10.46 -19.22
N VAL A 129 9.83 -11.38 -18.69
CA VAL A 129 10.06 -12.00 -17.39
C VAL A 129 10.64 -13.40 -17.58
N THR A 130 11.81 -13.65 -17.01
CA THR A 130 12.56 -14.91 -17.14
C THR A 130 12.71 -15.61 -15.79
N GLY A 131 12.77 -16.94 -15.79
CA GLY A 131 12.94 -17.75 -14.57
C GLY A 131 12.28 -19.13 -14.63
N PRO A 132 12.15 -19.81 -13.48
CA PRO A 132 12.50 -19.32 -12.13
C PRO A 132 13.98 -19.45 -11.77
N TYR A 133 14.44 -18.56 -10.90
CA TYR A 133 15.79 -18.56 -10.33
C TYR A 133 15.74 -18.75 -8.81
N LYS A 134 16.82 -19.25 -8.23
CA LYS A 134 17.03 -19.36 -6.79
C LYS A 134 18.13 -18.39 -6.36
N PHE A 135 17.89 -17.66 -5.28
CA PHE A 135 18.90 -16.83 -4.63
C PHE A 135 19.98 -17.71 -3.97
N ILE A 136 21.26 -17.42 -4.24
CA ILE A 136 22.41 -18.11 -3.61
C ILE A 136 23.02 -17.21 -2.53
N ASP A 137 23.58 -16.07 -2.93
CA ASP A 137 24.27 -15.15 -2.03
C ASP A 137 24.30 -13.72 -2.59
N ILE A 138 24.80 -12.80 -1.78
CA ILE A 138 25.04 -11.41 -2.16
C ILE A 138 26.53 -11.24 -2.40
N LYS A 139 26.91 -10.79 -3.60
CA LYS A 139 28.31 -10.48 -3.97
C LYS A 139 28.69 -9.05 -3.62
N SER A 140 27.74 -8.13 -3.77
CA SER A 140 27.86 -6.74 -3.35
C SER A 140 26.47 -6.16 -3.06
N MET A 141 26.42 -4.96 -2.48
CA MET A 141 25.18 -4.30 -2.04
C MET A 141 23.97 -4.45 -2.96
N ASN A 142 24.15 -4.33 -4.28
CA ASN A 142 23.10 -4.50 -5.27
C ASN A 142 23.35 -5.67 -6.22
N THR A 143 24.41 -6.45 -6.06
CA THR A 143 24.72 -7.61 -6.93
C THR A 143 24.44 -8.92 -6.22
N LEU A 144 23.60 -9.75 -6.84
CA LEU A 144 23.17 -11.04 -6.33
C LEU A 144 23.72 -12.15 -7.21
N GLU A 145 24.11 -13.25 -6.57
CA GLU A 145 24.38 -14.51 -7.25
C GLU A 145 23.12 -15.37 -7.19
N ILE A 146 22.69 -15.83 -8.36
CA ILE A 146 21.45 -16.56 -8.54
C ILE A 146 21.70 -17.80 -9.41
N GLN A 147 20.88 -18.82 -9.23
CA GLN A 147 20.93 -20.05 -10.01
C GLN A 147 19.64 -20.24 -10.80
N ASN A 148 19.75 -20.52 -12.09
CA ASN A 148 18.61 -20.96 -12.89
C ASN A 148 18.20 -22.37 -12.47
N ILE A 149 16.94 -22.56 -12.07
CA ILE A 149 16.46 -23.84 -11.54
C ILE A 149 16.41 -24.93 -12.64
N LYS A 150 16.25 -24.53 -13.91
CA LYS A 150 16.15 -25.48 -15.04
C LYS A 150 17.51 -25.90 -15.57
N THR A 151 18.45 -24.96 -15.69
CA THR A 151 19.77 -25.20 -16.32
C THR A 151 20.88 -25.41 -15.29
N ASN A 152 20.64 -25.14 -14.00
CA ASN A 152 21.64 -25.08 -12.93
C ASN A 152 22.75 -24.03 -13.15
N GLU A 153 22.62 -23.18 -14.15
CA GLU A 153 23.55 -22.10 -14.45
C GLU A 153 23.53 -21.05 -13.33
N VAL A 154 24.70 -20.67 -12.85
CA VAL A 154 24.89 -19.62 -11.86
C VAL A 154 25.32 -18.34 -12.58
N LYS A 155 24.67 -17.22 -12.26
CA LYS A 155 25.05 -15.91 -12.79
C LYS A 155 24.92 -14.82 -11.74
N GLU A 156 25.67 -13.74 -11.96
CA GLU A 156 25.57 -12.51 -11.17
C GLU A 156 24.65 -11.50 -11.87
N ILE A 157 23.77 -10.88 -11.08
CA ILE A 157 22.85 -9.85 -11.56
C ILE A 157 22.85 -8.65 -10.62
N SER A 158 22.55 -7.46 -11.15
CA SER A 158 22.38 -6.26 -10.35
C SER A 158 20.91 -5.89 -10.18
N LEU A 159 20.52 -5.48 -8.97
CA LEU A 159 19.21 -4.92 -8.66
C LEU A 159 19.09 -3.53 -9.30
N LEU A 160 18.24 -3.42 -10.32
CA LEU A 160 18.00 -2.16 -11.02
C LEU A 160 17.28 -1.14 -10.12
N GLY A 161 17.65 0.13 -10.25
CA GLY A 161 16.97 1.26 -9.61
C GLY A 161 17.28 1.47 -8.13
N LEU A 162 18.21 0.69 -7.55
CA LEU A 162 18.72 0.91 -6.19
C LEU A 162 19.96 1.80 -6.24
N ASP A 163 20.03 2.78 -5.34
CA ASP A 163 21.25 3.56 -5.10
C ASP A 163 22.29 2.72 -4.37
N THR A 164 23.52 2.75 -4.88
CA THR A 164 24.67 2.04 -4.32
C THR A 164 25.56 2.93 -3.47
N ASN A 165 25.26 4.22 -3.34
CA ASN A 165 26.01 5.13 -2.48
C ASN A 165 25.48 5.11 -1.04
N LEU A 166 25.79 4.03 -0.32
CA LEU A 166 25.40 3.82 1.07
C LEU A 166 26.61 3.76 1.99
N SER A 167 26.44 4.16 3.24
CA SER A 167 27.41 3.95 4.30
C SER A 167 27.55 2.47 4.65
N THR A 168 28.69 2.06 5.22
CA THR A 168 28.97 0.67 5.61
C THR A 168 27.88 0.03 6.48
N CYS A 169 27.26 0.80 7.38
CA CYS A 169 26.14 0.32 8.20
C CYS A 169 24.90 0.04 7.34
N GLU A 170 24.51 0.99 6.48
CA GLU A 170 23.37 0.84 5.58
C GLU A 170 23.55 -0.37 4.66
N SER A 171 24.76 -0.56 4.09
CA SER A 171 25.14 -1.70 3.26
C SER A 171 24.93 -3.04 3.96
N LYS A 172 25.43 -3.21 5.19
CA LYS A 172 25.26 -4.45 5.96
C LYS A 172 23.79 -4.75 6.26
N LYS A 173 22.99 -3.70 6.52
CA LYS A 173 21.57 -3.87 6.81
C LYS A 173 20.77 -4.26 5.57
N ILE A 174 20.99 -3.61 4.42
CA ILE A 174 20.30 -4.00 3.18
C ILE A 174 20.65 -5.44 2.79
N GLU A 175 21.91 -5.85 2.91
CA GLU A 175 22.33 -7.23 2.65
C GLU A 175 21.58 -8.23 3.54
N SER A 176 21.47 -7.94 4.83
CA SER A 176 20.71 -8.77 5.78
C SER A 176 19.23 -8.87 5.39
N GLN A 177 18.61 -7.76 4.97
CA GLN A 177 17.21 -7.77 4.55
C GLN A 177 17.01 -8.53 3.24
N ILE A 178 17.89 -8.37 2.25
CA ILE A 178 17.84 -9.12 0.99
C ILE A 178 17.96 -10.62 1.27
N LYS A 179 18.94 -11.04 2.09
CA LYS A 179 19.09 -12.44 2.49
C LYS A 179 17.82 -12.97 3.14
N LYS A 180 17.23 -12.24 4.09
CA LYS A 180 15.97 -12.65 4.73
C LYS A 180 14.79 -12.71 3.75
N LEU A 181 14.73 -11.77 2.81
CA LEU A 181 13.60 -11.59 1.90
C LEU A 181 13.59 -12.65 0.79
N LEU A 182 14.76 -13.04 0.29
CA LEU A 182 14.92 -13.94 -0.85
C LEU A 182 15.30 -15.38 -0.47
N LYS A 183 15.73 -15.61 0.77
CA LYS A 183 16.07 -16.96 1.25
C LYS A 183 14.91 -17.92 1.03
N ASP A 184 15.24 -19.08 0.44
CA ASP A 184 14.33 -20.18 0.14
C ASP A 184 13.15 -19.82 -0.80
N LYS A 185 13.25 -18.69 -1.52
CA LYS A 185 12.25 -18.28 -2.51
C LYS A 185 12.76 -18.45 -3.94
N ASN A 186 11.83 -18.83 -4.82
CA ASN A 186 11.99 -18.69 -6.25
C ASN A 186 11.71 -17.24 -6.65
N ILE A 187 12.50 -16.73 -7.58
CA ILE A 187 12.37 -15.38 -8.10
C ILE A 187 12.30 -15.38 -9.61
N LEU A 188 11.64 -14.36 -10.15
CA LEU A 188 11.60 -14.06 -11.56
C LEU A 188 12.38 -12.78 -11.84
N LEU A 189 12.99 -12.69 -13.01
CA LEU A 189 13.78 -11.53 -13.44
C LEU A 189 13.09 -10.84 -14.59
N GLU A 190 12.87 -9.55 -14.48
CA GLU A 190 12.40 -8.70 -15.58
C GLU A 190 13.53 -7.77 -16.02
N LEU A 191 13.84 -7.79 -17.31
CA LEU A 191 14.81 -6.87 -17.90
C LEU A 191 14.13 -5.53 -18.23
N ASP A 192 14.79 -4.43 -17.90
CA ASP A 192 14.37 -3.11 -18.36
C ASP A 192 15.03 -2.77 -19.69
N ASN A 193 14.22 -2.37 -20.68
CA ASN A 193 14.72 -2.06 -22.03
C ASN A 193 15.23 -0.61 -22.17
N THR A 194 15.09 0.22 -21.15
CA THR A 194 15.47 1.64 -21.22
C THR A 194 16.93 1.86 -20.84
N THR A 195 17.51 0.91 -20.09
CA THR A 195 18.94 0.94 -19.75
C THR A 195 19.77 0.06 -20.69
N SER A 196 20.97 0.53 -21.06
CA SER A 196 21.95 -0.26 -21.82
C SER A 196 22.66 -1.33 -20.98
N ASN A 197 22.30 -1.46 -19.69
CA ASN A 197 22.98 -2.33 -18.75
C ASN A 197 22.35 -3.73 -18.73
N LEU A 198 22.91 -4.63 -19.53
CA LEU A 198 22.39 -5.99 -19.79
C LEU A 198 22.30 -6.90 -18.55
N ASN A 199 22.90 -6.51 -17.42
CA ASN A 199 22.90 -7.31 -16.19
C ASN A 199 22.07 -6.71 -15.05
N SER A 200 21.26 -5.68 -15.32
CA SER A 200 20.39 -5.05 -14.31
C SER A 200 18.93 -5.51 -14.46
N TYR A 201 18.33 -5.99 -13.39
CA TYR A 201 16.98 -6.59 -13.42
C TYR A 201 16.08 -6.07 -12.29
N TYR A 202 14.77 -6.08 -12.55
CA TYR A 202 13.76 -6.11 -11.51
C TYR A 202 13.55 -7.55 -11.06
N ILE A 203 13.46 -7.76 -9.75
CA ILE A 203 13.23 -9.08 -9.18
C ILE A 203 11.80 -9.17 -8.66
N TRP A 204 11.10 -10.18 -9.13
CA TRP A 204 9.72 -10.45 -8.79
C TRP A 204 9.57 -11.75 -7.99
N SER A 205 8.52 -11.82 -7.18
CA SER A 205 8.01 -13.08 -6.66
C SER A 205 7.52 -13.99 -7.80
N GLU A 206 7.43 -15.30 -7.55
CA GLU A 206 7.01 -16.29 -8.54
C GLU A 206 5.61 -16.05 -9.10
N ASP A 207 4.72 -15.47 -8.29
CA ASP A 207 3.37 -15.04 -8.67
C ASP A 207 3.31 -13.60 -9.24
N GLN A 208 4.46 -12.93 -9.38
CA GLN A 208 4.60 -11.56 -9.87
C GLN A 208 3.83 -10.48 -9.07
N THR A 209 3.43 -10.78 -7.83
CA THR A 209 2.72 -9.82 -6.99
C THR A 209 3.64 -8.85 -6.25
N ILE A 210 4.91 -9.23 -6.05
CA ILE A 210 5.89 -8.44 -5.29
C ILE A 210 7.10 -8.13 -6.17
N ASN A 211 7.32 -6.84 -6.45
CA ASN A 211 8.60 -6.33 -6.94
C ASN A 211 9.52 -6.08 -5.74
N TYR A 212 10.55 -6.91 -5.59
CA TYR A 212 11.47 -6.83 -4.44
C TYR A 212 12.33 -5.58 -4.45
N ASN A 213 12.69 -5.04 -5.62
CA ASN A 213 13.43 -3.77 -5.72
C ASN A 213 12.59 -2.63 -5.10
N ASN A 214 11.32 -2.53 -5.49
CA ASN A 214 10.38 -1.56 -4.93
C ASN A 214 10.15 -1.79 -3.43
N PHE A 215 10.00 -3.06 -3.02
CA PHE A 215 9.78 -3.43 -1.62
C PHE A 215 10.94 -2.94 -0.73
N LEU A 216 12.19 -3.13 -1.15
CA LEU A 216 13.36 -2.68 -0.41
C LEU A 216 13.35 -1.17 -0.20
N ILE A 217 13.00 -0.40 -1.24
CA ILE A 217 12.93 1.07 -1.17
C ILE A 217 11.77 1.52 -0.28
N ARG A 218 10.57 0.95 -0.47
CA ARG A 218 9.35 1.33 0.27
C ARG A 218 9.45 1.08 1.77
N ASN A 219 10.20 0.05 2.18
CA ASN A 219 10.46 -0.25 3.58
C ASN A 219 11.69 0.47 4.14
N GLY A 220 12.32 1.35 3.35
CA GLY A 220 13.47 2.15 3.76
C GLY A 220 14.76 1.36 3.89
N TYR A 221 14.89 0.20 3.25
CA TYR A 221 16.14 -0.57 3.24
C TYR A 221 17.11 -0.09 2.15
N ALA A 222 16.58 0.56 1.11
CA ALA A 222 17.36 1.11 0.00
C ALA A 222 16.87 2.53 -0.36
N LYS A 223 17.68 3.27 -1.11
CA LYS A 223 17.29 4.52 -1.77
C LYS A 223 17.05 4.26 -3.25
N ALA A 224 16.15 5.03 -3.86
CA ALA A 224 15.95 4.97 -5.31
C ALA A 224 17.11 5.66 -6.02
N GLN A 225 17.62 5.04 -7.09
CA GLN A 225 18.57 5.67 -7.99
C GLN A 225 17.88 6.78 -8.78
N LYS A 226 18.43 8.00 -8.75
CA LYS A 226 17.80 9.19 -9.35
C LYS A 226 18.38 9.55 -10.72
N ASP A 227 19.62 9.18 -10.97
CA ASP A 227 20.38 9.62 -12.14
C ASP A 227 20.11 8.77 -13.39
N LEU A 228 19.59 7.55 -13.20
CA LEU A 228 19.24 6.65 -14.29
C LEU A 228 17.76 6.83 -14.68
N ASP A 229 17.47 6.69 -15.97
CA ASP A 229 16.11 6.51 -16.46
C ASP A 229 15.80 5.00 -16.52
N TYR A 230 14.65 4.60 -15.99
CA TYR A 230 14.21 3.20 -15.91
C TYR A 230 12.70 3.11 -15.75
N GLY A 231 12.06 2.02 -16.23
CA GLY A 231 10.61 1.93 -16.35
C GLY A 231 9.81 2.16 -15.06
N PHE A 232 10.38 1.79 -13.90
CA PHE A 232 9.75 1.96 -12.58
C PHE A 232 10.25 3.16 -11.77
N LYS A 233 10.91 4.14 -12.40
CA LYS A 233 11.50 5.29 -11.70
C LYS A 233 10.52 6.04 -10.80
N ASP A 234 9.37 6.42 -11.33
CA ASP A 234 8.33 7.11 -10.55
C ASP A 234 7.91 6.31 -9.32
N ASN A 235 7.67 5.01 -9.48
CA ASN A 235 7.24 4.11 -8.41
C ASN A 235 8.30 4.03 -7.31
N PHE A 236 9.57 3.98 -7.69
CA PHE A 236 10.67 3.90 -6.72
C PHE A 236 10.87 5.23 -5.98
N LEU A 237 10.69 6.36 -6.65
CA LEU A 237 10.71 7.68 -6.02
C LEU A 237 9.54 7.87 -5.04
N GLU A 238 8.34 7.40 -5.41
CA GLU A 238 7.17 7.40 -4.51
C GLU A 238 7.39 6.50 -3.30
N ALA A 239 7.93 5.29 -3.51
CA ALA A 239 8.30 4.36 -2.45
C ALA A 239 9.32 4.98 -1.48
N GLU A 240 10.33 5.68 -2.01
CA GLU A 240 11.33 6.37 -1.19
C GLU A 240 10.69 7.50 -0.38
N SER A 241 9.81 8.30 -1.00
CA SER A 241 9.06 9.37 -0.33
C SER A 241 8.20 8.84 0.81
N THR A 242 7.52 7.71 0.59
CA THR A 242 6.74 7.00 1.61
C THR A 242 7.64 6.63 2.79
N ALA A 243 8.74 5.91 2.52
CA ALA A 243 9.67 5.46 3.55
C ALA A 243 10.25 6.63 4.37
N LYS A 244 10.55 7.77 3.73
CA LYS A 244 10.99 9.00 4.37
C LYS A 244 9.93 9.57 5.31
N SER A 245 8.70 9.74 4.81
CA SER A 245 7.60 10.34 5.58
C SER A 245 7.24 9.51 6.82
N THR A 246 7.38 8.19 6.73
CA THR A 246 7.12 7.25 7.83
C THR A 246 8.38 6.92 8.66
N ARG A 247 9.53 7.54 8.35
CA ARG A 247 10.82 7.33 9.03
C ARG A 247 11.21 5.85 9.14
N LEU A 248 11.05 5.09 8.05
CA LEU A 248 11.39 3.67 8.00
C LEU A 248 12.86 3.44 7.64
N GLY A 249 13.42 2.34 8.14
CA GLY A 249 14.76 1.88 7.77
C GLY A 249 15.82 2.97 7.88
N ILE A 250 16.60 3.21 6.82
CA ILE A 250 17.66 4.22 6.70
C ILE A 250 17.19 5.65 7.02
N TRP A 251 15.88 5.90 6.93
CA TRP A 251 15.26 7.20 7.24
C TRP A 251 14.91 7.36 8.73
N SER A 252 15.06 6.31 9.53
CA SER A 252 14.89 6.38 10.99
C SER A 252 16.18 6.89 11.66
N SER A 253 16.04 7.70 12.71
CA SER A 253 17.19 8.22 13.48
C SER A 253 17.99 7.12 14.18
N ALA A 254 17.40 5.94 14.41
CA ALA A 254 18.04 4.83 15.10
C ALA A 254 18.68 3.80 14.15
N TYR A 255 18.63 3.99 12.83
CA TYR A 255 18.99 2.93 11.89
C TYR A 255 20.46 2.50 12.02
N CYS A 256 21.38 3.39 12.34
CA CYS A 256 22.80 3.05 12.46
C CYS A 256 23.40 3.40 13.82
N ASN A 257 22.56 3.56 14.86
CA ASN A 257 22.97 3.98 16.20
C ASN A 257 23.07 2.82 17.20
N ASN A 258 23.21 1.57 16.73
CA ASN A 258 23.38 0.38 17.57
C ASN A 258 24.77 -0.21 17.39
#